data_AF-A0A973S840-F1
#
_entry.id   AF-A0A973S840-F1
#
_cell.length_a   1.000
_cell.length_b   1.000
_cell.length_c   1.000
_cell.angle_alpha   90.00
_cell.angle_beta   90.00
_cell.angle_gamma   90.00
#
_symmetry.space_group_name_H-M   'P 1'
#
loop_
_entity.id
_entity.type
_entity.pdbx_description
1 polymer ?
#
loop_
_entity_poly.entity_id
_entity_poly.type
_entity_poly.pdbx_seq_one_letter_code
_entity_poly.pdbx_strand_id
1 'polypeptide(L)' 'AATAVGAVMSYGAVSLPGEVSYISSIAPIALALGVPIAPLGLLVAVEMVPDIFRTVGNVTHDVALASIVDRQTRSSPKS' A
#
# COMPACT_ATOMS: atom_id res chain seq x y z
N ALA A 1 -8.94 1.75 -14.51
CA ALA A 1 -9.40 0.41 -14.09
C ALA A 1 -8.50 -0.15 -12.98
N ALA A 2 -7.20 -0.37 -13.23
CA ALA A 2 -6.26 -0.86 -12.23
C ALA A 2 -6.16 0.00 -10.95
N THR A 3 -6.23 1.34 -11.08
CA THR A 3 -6.22 2.28 -9.95
C THR A 3 -7.46 2.14 -9.04
N ALA A 4 -8.64 1.94 -9.64
CA ALA A 4 -9.88 1.74 -8.90
C ALA A 4 -9.91 0.39 -8.17
N VAL A 5 -9.42 -0.67 -8.81
CA VAL A 5 -9.29 -2.00 -8.19
C VAL A 5 -8.26 -1.97 -7.05
N GLY A 6 -7.14 -1.28 -7.23
CA GLY A 6 -6.12 -1.10 -6.18
C GLY A 6 -6.66 -0.33 -4.97
N ALA A 7 -7.48 0.69 -5.18
CA ALA A 7 -8.10 1.45 -4.09
C ALA A 7 -9.08 0.61 -3.25
N VAL A 8 -9.85 -0.26 -3.91
CA VAL A 8 -10.82 -1.15 -3.24
C VAL A 8 -10.09 -2.26 -2.45
N MET A 9 -8.99 -2.80 -2.99
CA MET A 9 -8.22 -3.84 -2.30
C MET A 9 -7.46 -3.35 -1.06
N SER A 10 -7.13 -2.06 -0.99
CA SER A 10 -6.52 -1.47 0.22
C SER A 10 -7.40 -1.57 1.47
N TYR A 11 -8.73 -1.69 1.34
CA TYR A 11 -9.65 -1.86 2.47
C TYR A 11 -9.63 -3.27 3.08
N GLY A 12 -9.22 -4.30 2.33
CA GLY A 12 -9.18 -5.70 2.80
C GLY A 12 -7.84 -6.14 3.38
N ALA A 13 -6.79 -5.34 3.23
CA ALA A 13 -5.41 -5.68 3.59
C ALA A 13 -5.03 -5.35 5.05
N VAL A 14 -6.02 -5.16 5.93
CA VAL A 14 -5.76 -5.02 7.36
C VAL A 14 -5.51 -6.42 7.96
N SER A 15 -4.27 -6.65 8.39
CA SER A 15 -3.78 -7.71 9.30
C SER A 15 -3.25 -9.05 8.76
N LEU A 16 -2.99 -9.21 7.46
CA LEU A 16 -2.29 -10.39 6.94
C LEU A 16 -0.83 -10.08 6.56
N PRO A 17 0.16 -10.89 6.99
CA PRO A 17 1.58 -10.70 6.64
C PRO A 17 1.78 -10.53 5.12
N GLY A 18 2.74 -9.67 4.73
CA GLY A 18 2.93 -9.12 3.38
C GLY A 18 2.81 -10.11 2.21
N GLU A 19 3.11 -11.39 2.40
CA GLU A 19 2.99 -12.46 1.40
C GLU A 19 1.55 -12.67 0.90
N VAL A 20 0.55 -12.63 1.79
CA VAL A 20 -0.86 -12.86 1.42
C VAL A 20 -1.44 -11.63 0.70
N SER A 21 -1.04 -10.42 1.13
CA SER A 21 -1.43 -9.17 0.47
C SER A 21 -0.77 -9.01 -0.91
N TYR A 22 0.47 -9.46 -1.07
CA TYR A 22 1.20 -9.47 -2.34
C TYR A 22 0.56 -10.38 -3.38
N ILE A 23 0.30 -11.64 -3.02
CA ILE A 23 -0.32 -12.61 -3.93
C ILE A 23 -1.76 -12.20 -4.24
N SER A 24 -2.55 -11.77 -3.25
CA SER A 24 -3.95 -11.36 -3.47
C SER A 24 -4.10 -10.09 -4.31
N SER A 25 -3.13 -9.18 -4.29
CA SER A 25 -3.16 -7.96 -5.10
C SER A 25 -2.58 -8.15 -6.49
N ILE A 26 -1.47 -8.89 -6.64
CA ILE A 26 -0.76 -9.01 -7.92
C ILE A 26 -1.30 -10.17 -8.77
N ALA A 27 -1.78 -11.27 -8.18
CA ALA A 27 -2.30 -12.40 -8.96
C ALA A 27 -3.51 -12.01 -9.85
N PRO A 28 -4.52 -11.24 -9.37
CA PRO A 28 -5.61 -10.79 -10.24
C PRO A 28 -5.14 -9.85 -11.36
N ILE A 29 -4.14 -9.01 -11.09
CA ILE A 29 -3.55 -8.09 -12.08
C ILE A 29 -2.81 -8.89 -13.16
N ALA A 30 -1.99 -9.86 -12.77
CA ALA A 30 -1.26 -10.72 -13.70
C ALA A 30 -2.20 -11.57 -14.57
N LEU A 31 -3.29 -12.11 -13.98
CA LEU A 31 -4.33 -12.82 -14.73
C LEU A 31 -5.05 -11.91 -15.74
N ALA A 32 -5.38 -10.67 -15.36
CA ALA A 32 -6.00 -9.70 -16.25
C ALA A 32 -5.08 -9.28 -17.41
N LEU A 33 -3.76 -9.28 -17.19
CA LEU A 33 -2.74 -8.96 -18.19
C LEU A 33 -2.29 -10.18 -19.02
N GLY A 34 -2.80 -11.38 -18.73
CA GLY A 34 -2.40 -12.63 -19.39
C GLY A 34 -0.96 -13.05 -19.08
N VAL A 35 -0.37 -12.54 -18.01
CA VAL A 35 1.02 -12.81 -17.60
C VAL A 35 1.06 -14.00 -16.64
N PRO A 36 2.05 -14.91 -16.75
CA PRO A 36 2.17 -16.06 -15.84
C PRO A 36 2.31 -15.63 -14.37
N ILE A 37 1.54 -16.27 -13.49
CA ILE A 37 1.55 -16.01 -12.03
C ILE A 37 2.60 -16.83 -11.26
N ALA A 38 3.17 -17.88 -11.88
CA ALA A 38 4.19 -18.72 -11.25
C ALA A 38 5.42 -17.95 -10.71
N PRO A 39 5.92 -16.89 -11.35
CA PRO A 39 7.03 -16.07 -10.82
C PRO A 39 6.68 -15.34 -9.52
N LEU A 40 5.41 -15.08 -9.24
CA LEU A 40 4.99 -14.40 -8.00
C LEU A 40 5.36 -15.23 -6.76
N GLY A 41 5.37 -16.56 -6.88
CA GLY A 41 5.81 -17.44 -5.80
C GLY A 41 7.30 -17.29 -5.46
N LEU A 42 8.13 -16.89 -6.42
CA LEU A 42 9.55 -16.57 -6.17
C LEU A 42 9.71 -15.16 -5.60
N LEU A 43 8.92 -14.21 -6.10
CA LEU A 43 8.97 -12.82 -5.66
C LEU A 43 8.41 -12.64 -4.23
N VAL A 44 7.55 -13.54 -3.76
CA VAL A 44 7.07 -13.56 -2.37
C VAL A 44 8.23 -13.61 -1.38
N ALA A 45 9.31 -14.34 -1.72
CA ALA A 45 10.47 -14.52 -0.84
C ALA A 45 11.24 -13.21 -0.63
N VAL A 46 11.16 -12.27 -1.57
CA VAL A 46 11.88 -10.99 -1.49
C VAL A 46 10.97 -9.80 -1.19
N GLU A 47 9.65 -9.96 -1.31
CA GLU A 47 8.67 -8.89 -1.12
C GLU A 47 8.71 -8.27 0.29
N MET A 48 9.17 -9.02 1.29
CA MET A 48 9.33 -8.48 2.65
C MET A 48 10.17 -7.19 2.68
N VAL A 49 11.18 -7.07 1.82
CA VAL A 49 12.05 -5.89 1.75
C VAL A 49 11.28 -4.66 1.24
N PRO A 50 10.68 -4.65 0.03
CA PRO A 50 9.86 -3.52 -0.41
C PRO A 50 8.63 -3.28 0.47
N ASP A 51 8.04 -4.32 1.09
CA ASP A 51 6.89 -4.16 1.99
C ASP A 51 7.23 -3.32 3.24
N ILE A 52 8.43 -3.52 3.82
CA ILE A 52 8.93 -2.69 4.92
C ILE A 52 9.05 -1.23 4.49
N PHE A 53 9.66 -0.97 3.33
CA PHE A 53 9.81 0.40 2.83
C PHE A 53 8.47 1.06 2.53
N ARG A 54 7.54 0.32 1.93
CA ARG A 54 6.18 0.78 1.64
C ARG A 54 5.44 1.13 2.92
N THR A 55 5.51 0.26 3.92
CA THR A 55 4.83 0.46 5.21
C THR A 55 5.41 1.65 5.97
N VAL A 56 6.73 1.70 6.15
CA VAL A 56 7.40 2.80 6.85
C VAL A 56 7.19 4.12 6.11
N GLY A 57 7.31 4.12 4.79
CA GLY A 57 7.11 5.31 3.96
C GLY A 57 5.69 5.88 4.09
N ASN A 58 4.67 5.04 3.94
CA ASN A 58 3.27 5.47 4.03
C ASN A 58 2.94 6.03 5.42
N VAL A 59 3.31 5.30 6.49
CA VAL A 59 3.05 5.76 7.87
C VAL A 59 3.81 7.06 8.19
N THR A 60 5.08 7.15 7.77
CA THR A 60 5.88 8.36 7.98
C THR A 60 5.26 9.57 7.28
N HIS A 61 4.78 9.38 6.05
CA HIS A 61 4.12 10.43 5.29
C HIS A 61 2.82 10.88 5.95
N ASP A 62 1.97 9.95 6.38
CA ASP A 62 0.70 10.25 7.05
C ASP A 62 0.92 11.04 8.35
N VAL A 63 1.89 10.63 9.17
CA VAL A 63 2.25 11.33 10.41
C VAL A 63 2.83 12.73 10.11
N ALA A 64 3.67 12.85 9.09
CA ALA A 64 4.23 14.13 8.67
C ALA A 64 3.13 15.11 8.23
N LEU A 65 2.21 14.67 7.35
CA LEU A 65 1.09 15.47 6.88
C LEU A 65 0.18 15.89 8.04
N ALA A 66 -0.18 14.96 8.92
CA ALA A 66 -1.01 15.28 10.09
C ALA A 66 -0.36 16.37 10.98
N SER A 67 0.96 16.28 11.20
CA SER A 67 1.70 17.27 12.00
C SER A 67 1.76 18.66 11.35
N ILE A 68 1.89 18.72 10.02
CA ILE A 68 1.90 19.97 9.25
C ILE A 68 0.52 20.64 9.33
N VAL A 69 -0.54 19.86 9.13
CA VAL A 69 -1.93 20.34 9.20
C VAL A 69 -2.25 20.86 10.61
N ASP A 70 -1.92 20.13 11.68
CA ASP A 70 -2.14 20.59 13.07
C ASP A 70 -1.39 21.90 13.36
N ARG A 71 -0.16 22.05 12.84
CA ARG A 71 0.58 23.30 12.98
C ARG A 71 -0.08 24.46 12.25
N GLN A 72 -0.54 24.25 11.03
CA GLN A 72 -1.21 25.27 10.23
C GLN A 72 -2.54 25.70 10.87
N THR A 73 -3.34 24.75 11.34
CA THR A 73 -4.65 25.03 11.97
C THR A 73 -4.49 25.81 13.28
N ARG A 74 -3.42 25.57 14.06
CA ARG A 74 -3.09 26.38 15.25
C ARG A 74 -2.59 27.78 14.91
N SER A 75 -1.94 27.95 13.76
CA SER A 75 -1.35 29.24 13.36
C SER A 75 -2.34 30.19 12.67
N SER A 76 -3.46 29.68 12.16
CA SER A 76 -4.53 30.50 11.59
C SER A 76 -5.33 31.18 12.70
N PRO A 77 -5.34 32.53 12.79
CA PRO A 77 -6.24 33.22 13.70
C PRO A 77 -7.68 32.93 13.29
N LYS A 78 -8.54 32.55 14.26
CA LYS A 78 -9.99 32.55 14.04
C LYS A 78 -10.43 34.00 13.78
N SER A 79 -10.71 34.31 12.51
CA SER A 79 -11.57 35.45 12.16
C SER A 79 -13.02 35.14 12.47
#